data_AF-A0A8C0KHW9-F1
#
_entry.id   AF-A0A8C0KHW9-F1
#
_cell.length_a   1.000
_cell.length_b   1.000
_cell.length_c   1.000
_cell.angle_alpha   90.00
_cell.angle_beta   90.00
_cell.angle_gamma   90.00
#
_symmetry.space_group_name_H-M   'P 1'
#
loop_
_entity.id
_entity.type
_entity.pdbx_description
1 polymer ?
#
loop_
_entity_poly.entity_id
_entity_poly.type
_entity_poly.pdbx_seq_one_letter_code
_entity_poly.pdbx_strand_id
1 'polypeptide(L)'
;MGGAVVDEGPTGIRAPDGGWGWAVLFGCFVITGFSYAFPKAVSVFFKELMREFGIGYSDTAWISSILLAMLYGTGPLCSVCVNRFGCRPVMLMGGLLASLGMVAASFCRSIIQLYLTTGVITGLGLALNFQPSLIMLNRYFNKRRPMANGLAAAGSPVFLCALSPLGQLLQDHYGWRGGFLILGGLLLNCCVCAALMRPLEAPVPGSGPVPQRPSRRLLDLSVFRDRGFLIYAVAASIMVLGLFVPPVFVVSYAKDLGVPDTQAAFLLTVLGFIDIFARPTAGFITGLKKVRPYSVYLFSFSMFFNGFTDLTGSTASDYGGLVVFCIFFGISYGMVGALQFEVLMAIVGTQKFSSAIGLVLLLEAIAVLIGPPSGGKLLDATHVYQYVFILAGAEVLTASLVLVLGNFLCIRKRPEVVAAVAEEEEQRHKPPADVRVDSREVEHFLKAEPEKNGEVIHTPETSV
;
A
#
# COMPACT_ATOMS: atom_id res chain seq x y z
N MET A 1 1.23 -1.81 -0.34
CA MET A 1 1.71 -3.15 0.06
C MET A 1 1.25 -4.21 -0.94
N GLY A 2 1.61 -4.03 -2.21
CA GLY A 2 1.42 -5.06 -3.22
C GLY A 2 2.49 -6.10 -3.08
N GLY A 3 2.18 -7.27 -2.54
CA GLY A 3 3.06 -8.43 -2.56
C GLY A 3 2.55 -9.41 -3.60
N ALA A 4 2.77 -9.15 -4.89
CA ALA A 4 2.45 -10.10 -5.97
C ALA A 4 3.47 -11.25 -6.03
N VAL A 5 3.75 -11.87 -4.88
CA VAL A 5 4.27 -13.24 -4.69
C VAL A 5 3.99 -13.62 -3.22
N VAL A 6 2.75 -13.96 -2.88
CA VAL A 6 2.53 -14.77 -1.66
C VAL A 6 2.90 -16.19 -2.05
N ASP A 7 4.11 -16.62 -1.66
CA ASP A 7 4.47 -18.04 -1.55
C ASP A 7 3.50 -18.64 -0.50
N GLU A 8 2.31 -19.07 -0.93
CA GLU A 8 1.34 -19.81 -0.09
C GLU A 8 1.70 -21.30 0.01
N GLY A 9 2.82 -21.74 -0.58
CA GLY A 9 3.36 -23.07 -0.33
C GLY A 9 4.19 -23.07 0.96
N PRO A 10 4.09 -24.11 1.82
CA PRO A 10 5.04 -24.26 2.90
C PRO A 10 6.43 -24.40 2.25
N THR A 11 7.29 -23.40 2.43
CA THR A 11 8.68 -23.46 1.94
C THR A 11 9.50 -24.54 2.66
N GLY A 12 8.90 -25.36 3.53
CA GLY A 12 9.60 -26.25 4.45
C GLY A 12 10.43 -25.50 5.50
N ILE A 13 10.57 -24.18 5.37
CA ILE A 13 11.36 -23.31 6.24
C ILE A 13 10.39 -22.57 7.17
N ARG A 14 10.52 -22.79 8.48
CA ARG A 14 9.80 -21.97 9.47
C ARG A 14 10.31 -20.53 9.38
N ALA A 15 9.38 -19.58 9.25
CA ALA A 15 9.71 -18.16 9.38
C ALA A 15 10.34 -17.91 10.77
N PRO A 16 11.50 -17.26 10.85
CA PRO A 16 12.20 -17.06 12.11
C PRO A 16 11.46 -16.13 13.09
N ASP A 17 10.55 -15.27 12.61
CA ASP A 17 9.74 -14.34 13.43
C ASP A 17 10.57 -13.46 14.41
N GLY A 18 11.86 -13.28 14.11
CA GLY A 18 12.86 -12.59 14.94
C GLY A 18 14.28 -12.68 14.38
N GLY A 19 15.29 -12.35 15.20
CA GLY A 19 16.71 -12.38 14.82
C GLY A 19 17.02 -11.46 13.63
N TRP A 20 17.61 -12.02 12.56
CA TRP A 20 17.92 -11.28 11.33
C TRP A 20 16.68 -10.69 10.63
N GLY A 21 15.47 -11.18 10.96
CA GLY A 21 14.22 -10.58 10.49
C GLY A 21 14.08 -9.10 10.85
N TRP A 22 14.65 -8.65 11.98
CA TRP A 22 14.66 -7.23 12.35
C TRP A 22 15.58 -6.38 11.47
N ALA A 23 16.72 -6.93 11.03
CA ALA A 23 17.59 -6.26 10.07
C ALA A 23 16.92 -6.16 8.69
N VAL A 24 16.23 -7.21 8.26
CA VAL A 24 15.38 -7.21 7.05
C VAL A 24 14.28 -6.17 7.15
N LEU A 25 13.60 -6.08 8.30
CA LEU A 25 12.56 -5.07 8.55
C LEU A 25 13.12 -3.65 8.45
N PHE A 26 14.29 -3.38 9.04
CA PHE A 26 14.95 -2.08 8.92
C PHE A 26 15.28 -1.74 7.46
N GLY A 27 15.81 -2.71 6.70
CA GLY A 27 16.01 -2.53 5.26
C GLY A 27 14.72 -2.22 4.52
N CYS A 28 13.62 -2.93 4.82
CA CYS A 28 12.31 -2.69 4.21
C CYS A 28 11.74 -1.31 4.59
N PHE A 29 11.97 -0.85 5.82
CA PHE A 29 11.57 0.47 6.30
C PHE A 29 12.22 1.59 5.47
N VAL A 30 13.55 1.53 5.29
CA VAL A 30 14.30 2.52 4.51
C VAL A 30 13.87 2.51 3.04
N ILE A 31 13.74 1.32 2.45
CA ILE A 31 13.33 1.15 1.05
C ILE A 31 11.92 1.69 0.82
N THR A 32 10.98 1.33 1.70
CA THR A 32 9.60 1.85 1.64
C THR A 32 9.57 3.37 1.82
N GLY A 33 10.44 3.88 2.69
CA GLY A 33 10.70 5.31 2.87
C GLY A 33 11.05 6.00 1.56
N PHE A 34 12.14 5.60 0.93
CA PHE A 34 12.56 6.18 -0.35
C PHE A 34 11.51 5.98 -1.44
N SER A 35 10.95 4.78 -1.62
CA SER A 35 10.05 4.52 -2.75
C SER A 35 8.79 5.40 -2.73
N TYR A 36 8.18 5.65 -1.57
CA TYR A 36 6.95 6.46 -1.49
C TYR A 36 7.17 7.94 -1.18
N ALA A 37 8.17 8.29 -0.37
CA ALA A 37 8.41 9.68 0.02
C ALA A 37 9.13 10.47 -1.07
N PHE A 38 10.04 9.82 -1.79
CA PHE A 38 10.93 10.48 -2.74
C PHE A 38 10.17 11.20 -3.88
N PRO A 39 9.20 10.60 -4.59
CA PRO A 39 8.44 11.33 -5.62
C PRO A 39 7.72 12.58 -5.10
N LYS A 40 7.30 12.60 -3.83
CA LYS A 40 6.70 13.79 -3.22
C LYS A 40 7.76 14.81 -2.84
N ALA A 41 8.88 14.39 -2.27
CA ALA A 41 9.98 15.28 -1.89
C ALA A 41 10.65 15.97 -3.10
N VAL A 42 10.66 15.33 -4.27
CA VAL A 42 11.16 15.93 -5.52
C VAL A 42 10.34 17.17 -5.93
N SER A 43 9.08 17.30 -5.50
CA SER A 43 8.25 18.46 -5.84
C SER A 43 8.79 19.79 -5.29
N VAL A 44 9.64 19.74 -4.26
CA VAL A 44 10.32 20.92 -3.69
C VAL A 44 11.18 21.64 -4.75
N PHE A 45 11.73 20.88 -5.72
CA PHE A 45 12.57 21.39 -6.80
C PHE A 45 11.77 21.93 -8.00
N PHE A 46 10.44 21.72 -8.06
CA PHE A 46 9.64 22.01 -9.25
C PHE A 46 9.67 23.49 -9.64
N LYS A 47 9.60 24.40 -8.65
CA LYS A 47 9.68 25.85 -8.89
C LYS A 47 10.96 26.25 -9.60
N GLU A 48 12.09 25.68 -9.19
CA GLU A 48 13.37 25.97 -9.84
C GLU A 48 13.44 25.36 -11.24
N LEU A 49 12.94 24.13 -11.42
CA LEU A 49 12.90 23.50 -12.74
C LEU A 49 12.03 24.29 -13.73
N MET A 50 10.90 24.83 -13.28
CA MET A 50 10.07 25.73 -14.11
C MET A 50 10.84 26.97 -14.53
N ARG A 51 11.59 27.59 -13.60
CA ARG A 51 12.40 28.78 -13.87
C ARG A 51 13.55 28.51 -14.85
N GLU A 52 14.27 27.40 -14.67
CA GLU A 52 15.42 27.02 -15.51
C GLU A 52 14.99 26.64 -16.94
N PHE A 53 13.92 25.86 -17.08
CA PHE A 53 13.48 25.33 -18.37
C PHE A 53 12.39 26.16 -19.06
N GLY A 54 11.82 27.16 -18.37
CA GLY A 54 10.73 27.99 -18.90
C GLY A 54 9.43 27.21 -19.15
N ILE A 55 9.13 26.23 -18.31
CA ILE A 55 8.01 25.29 -18.45
C ILE A 55 6.93 25.50 -17.39
N GLY A 56 5.73 24.95 -17.62
CA GLY A 56 4.59 25.05 -16.71
C GLY A 56 4.54 24.00 -15.59
N TYR A 57 3.46 24.05 -14.80
CA TYR A 57 3.16 23.11 -13.72
C TYR A 57 2.85 21.71 -14.23
N SER A 58 2.14 21.60 -15.37
CA SER A 58 1.84 20.31 -15.99
C SER A 58 3.12 19.55 -16.32
N ASP A 59 4.09 20.23 -16.94
CA ASP A 59 5.35 19.62 -17.38
C ASP A 59 6.19 19.15 -16.18
N THR A 60 6.31 19.95 -15.13
CA THR A 60 7.02 19.50 -13.92
C THR A 60 6.31 18.36 -13.19
N ALA A 61 4.98 18.37 -13.15
CA ALA A 61 4.18 17.32 -12.50
C ALA A 61 4.34 15.94 -13.17
N TRP A 62 4.61 15.88 -14.48
CA TRP A 62 4.93 14.63 -15.17
C TRP A 62 6.12 13.88 -14.54
N ILE A 63 7.10 14.57 -13.94
CA ILE A 63 8.26 13.93 -13.32
C ILE A 63 7.82 12.99 -12.19
N SER A 64 7.07 13.50 -11.22
CA SER A 64 6.61 12.71 -10.07
C SER A 64 5.55 11.69 -10.48
N SER A 65 4.70 12.00 -11.45
CA SER A 65 3.70 11.07 -11.99
C SER A 65 4.30 9.88 -12.71
N ILE A 66 5.30 10.09 -13.58
CA ILE A 66 6.00 8.99 -14.26
C ILE A 66 6.72 8.14 -13.20
N LEU A 67 7.38 8.76 -12.23
CA LEU A 67 8.09 8.04 -11.17
C LEU A 67 7.13 7.13 -10.36
N LEU A 68 5.98 7.66 -9.91
CA LEU A 68 4.94 6.90 -9.21
C LEU A 68 4.28 5.83 -10.09
N ALA A 69 4.01 6.15 -11.36
CA ALA A 69 3.44 5.20 -12.30
C ALA A 69 4.38 4.01 -12.54
N MET A 70 5.69 4.25 -12.63
CA MET A 70 6.68 3.18 -12.72
C MET A 70 6.76 2.35 -11.44
N LEU A 71 6.64 2.99 -10.28
CA LEU A 71 6.61 2.31 -8.98
C LEU A 71 5.46 1.31 -8.88
N TYR A 72 4.26 1.67 -9.35
CA TYR A 72 3.07 0.81 -9.27
C TYR A 72 2.92 -0.13 -10.47
N GLY A 73 3.29 0.34 -11.67
CA GLY A 73 3.02 -0.34 -12.94
C GLY A 73 3.97 -1.51 -13.25
N THR A 74 5.12 -1.59 -12.60
CA THR A 74 6.17 -2.59 -12.94
C THR A 74 6.11 -3.87 -12.10
N GLY A 75 5.01 -4.09 -11.35
CA GLY A 75 4.81 -5.27 -10.52
C GLY A 75 5.04 -6.62 -11.24
N PRO A 76 4.44 -6.87 -12.42
CA PRO A 76 4.65 -8.11 -13.17
C PRO A 76 6.11 -8.31 -13.61
N LEU A 77 6.75 -7.24 -14.08
CA LEU A 77 8.16 -7.25 -14.49
C LEU A 77 9.05 -7.63 -13.29
N CYS A 78 8.83 -7.00 -12.14
CA CYS A 78 9.55 -7.32 -10.93
C CYS A 78 9.35 -8.78 -10.50
N SER A 79 8.14 -9.32 -10.61
CA SER A 79 7.84 -10.72 -10.27
C SER A 79 8.67 -11.69 -11.14
N VAL A 80 8.72 -11.46 -12.46
CA VAL A 80 9.55 -12.26 -13.38
C VAL A 80 11.03 -12.18 -13.02
N CYS A 81 11.54 -10.98 -12.76
CA CYS A 81 12.94 -10.78 -12.35
C CYS A 81 13.28 -11.51 -11.05
N VAL A 82 12.42 -11.41 -10.03
CA VAL A 82 12.63 -12.07 -8.73
C VAL A 82 12.56 -13.59 -8.85
N ASN A 83 11.65 -14.12 -9.68
CA ASN A 83 11.55 -15.56 -9.90
C ASN A 83 12.78 -16.13 -10.61
N ARG A 84 13.41 -15.35 -11.50
CA ARG A 84 14.59 -15.78 -12.26
C ARG A 84 15.90 -15.57 -11.52
N PHE A 85 16.06 -14.45 -10.83
CA PHE A 85 17.34 -14.01 -10.25
C PHE A 85 17.35 -13.95 -8.72
N GLY A 86 16.20 -14.17 -8.06
CA GLY A 86 16.04 -14.01 -6.61
C GLY A 86 15.86 -12.56 -6.17
N CYS A 87 15.46 -12.35 -4.90
CA CYS A 87 15.16 -11.00 -4.40
C CYS A 87 16.40 -10.10 -4.29
N ARG A 88 17.51 -10.62 -3.75
CA ARG A 88 18.69 -9.81 -3.42
C ARG A 88 19.37 -9.18 -4.65
N PRO A 89 19.66 -9.90 -5.75
CA PRO A 89 20.28 -9.31 -6.93
C PRO A 89 19.36 -8.28 -7.62
N VAL A 90 18.05 -8.56 -7.66
CA VAL A 90 17.07 -7.63 -8.25
C VAL A 90 17.02 -6.32 -7.47
N MET A 91 17.00 -6.39 -6.14
CA MET A 91 17.01 -5.20 -5.30
C MET A 91 18.32 -4.41 -5.42
N LEU A 92 19.48 -5.08 -5.48
CA LEU A 92 20.77 -4.42 -5.71
C LEU A 92 20.79 -3.67 -7.05
N MET A 93 20.33 -4.33 -8.12
CA MET A 93 20.22 -3.69 -9.44
C MET A 93 19.24 -2.53 -9.42
N GLY A 94 18.09 -2.67 -8.73
CA GLY A 94 17.10 -1.61 -8.57
C GLY A 94 17.67 -0.38 -7.86
N GLY A 95 18.44 -0.56 -6.78
CA GLY A 95 19.09 0.53 -6.06
C GLY A 95 20.15 1.25 -6.90
N LEU A 96 20.97 0.50 -7.64
CA LEU A 96 21.95 1.07 -8.57
C LEU A 96 21.26 1.84 -9.70
N LEU A 97 20.19 1.30 -10.25
CA LEU A 97 19.40 1.95 -11.30
C LEU A 97 18.75 3.23 -10.80
N ALA A 98 18.19 3.21 -9.58
CA ALA A 98 17.59 4.39 -8.96
C ALA A 98 18.62 5.51 -8.74
N SER A 99 19.79 5.15 -8.21
CA SER A 99 20.89 6.10 -8.06
C SER A 99 21.38 6.64 -9.40
N LEU A 100 21.62 5.76 -10.37
CA LEU A 100 22.14 6.14 -11.69
C LEU A 100 21.17 7.08 -12.41
N GLY A 101 19.86 6.82 -12.34
CA GLY A 101 18.84 7.72 -12.88
C GLY A 101 18.92 9.11 -12.27
N MET A 102 19.01 9.19 -10.95
CA MET A 102 19.07 10.45 -10.23
C MET A 102 20.40 11.21 -10.42
N VAL A 103 21.53 10.50 -10.47
CA VAL A 103 22.84 11.09 -10.79
C VAL A 103 22.86 11.59 -12.24
N ALA A 104 22.34 10.82 -13.19
CA ALA A 104 22.24 11.24 -14.59
C ALA A 104 21.35 12.49 -14.75
N ALA A 105 20.29 12.60 -13.95
CA ALA A 105 19.41 13.76 -13.93
C ALA A 105 20.14 15.08 -13.63
N SER A 106 21.19 15.04 -12.80
CA SER A 106 21.99 16.24 -12.47
C SER A 106 22.71 16.88 -13.67
N PHE A 107 22.93 16.10 -14.75
CA PHE A 107 23.58 16.55 -15.97
C PHE A 107 22.60 16.87 -17.11
N CYS A 108 21.30 16.70 -16.87
CA CYS A 108 20.27 16.90 -17.90
C CYS A 108 20.15 18.38 -18.29
N ARG A 109 19.88 18.59 -19.59
CA ARG A 109 19.68 19.92 -20.20
C ARG A 109 18.32 20.09 -20.84
N SER A 110 17.45 19.08 -20.70
CA SER A 110 16.09 19.10 -21.24
C SER A 110 15.15 18.37 -20.28
N ILE A 111 13.91 18.85 -20.20
CA ILE A 111 12.85 18.24 -19.40
C ILE A 111 12.55 16.80 -19.82
N ILE A 112 12.67 16.48 -21.12
CA ILE A 112 12.47 15.12 -21.63
C ILE A 112 13.53 14.17 -21.06
N GLN A 113 14.77 14.64 -20.93
CA GLN A 113 15.84 13.86 -20.29
C GLN A 113 15.53 13.63 -18.80
N LEU A 114 14.94 14.61 -18.11
CA LEU A 114 14.49 14.45 -16.72
C LEU A 114 13.31 13.46 -16.59
N TYR A 115 12.38 13.42 -17.54
CA TYR A 115 11.33 12.40 -17.56
C TYR A 115 11.92 10.99 -17.69
N LEU A 116 12.92 10.81 -18.55
CA LEU A 116 13.57 9.51 -18.74
C LEU A 116 14.43 9.11 -17.52
N THR A 117 15.17 10.05 -16.95
CA THR A 117 16.11 9.78 -15.85
C THR A 117 15.43 9.73 -14.48
N THR A 118 14.84 10.84 -14.04
CA THR A 118 14.13 10.96 -12.76
C THR A 118 12.79 10.22 -12.77
N GLY A 119 12.05 10.27 -13.87
CA GLY A 119 10.78 9.54 -13.98
C GLY A 119 10.99 8.03 -14.18
N VAL A 120 11.44 7.65 -15.37
CA VAL A 120 11.45 6.24 -15.80
C VAL A 120 12.53 5.41 -15.11
N ILE A 121 13.79 5.81 -15.22
CA ILE A 121 14.94 5.03 -14.70
C ILE A 121 14.88 4.97 -13.17
N THR A 122 14.69 6.12 -12.52
CA THR A 122 14.63 6.18 -11.06
C THR A 122 13.39 5.47 -10.51
N GLY A 123 12.22 5.67 -11.14
CA GLY A 123 10.98 4.99 -10.77
C GLY A 123 11.06 3.47 -10.93
N LEU A 124 11.62 2.97 -12.04
CA LEU A 124 11.84 1.53 -12.24
C LEU A 124 12.82 0.97 -11.20
N GLY A 125 13.90 1.69 -10.90
CA GLY A 125 14.86 1.29 -9.87
C GLY A 125 14.21 1.17 -8.48
N LEU A 126 13.42 2.17 -8.08
CA LEU A 126 12.67 2.16 -6.82
C LEU A 126 11.63 1.05 -6.78
N ALA A 127 11.02 0.69 -7.91
CA ALA A 127 10.06 -0.42 -7.99
C ALA A 127 10.73 -1.78 -7.80
N LEU A 128 11.84 -2.03 -8.50
CA LEU A 128 12.65 -3.25 -8.37
C LEU A 128 13.30 -3.39 -6.98
N ASN A 129 13.35 -2.30 -6.20
CA ASN A 129 13.82 -2.33 -4.83
C ASN A 129 12.66 -2.55 -3.83
N PHE A 130 11.55 -1.84 -3.99
CA PHE A 130 10.38 -1.91 -3.11
C PHE A 130 9.68 -3.26 -3.16
N GLN A 131 9.34 -3.73 -4.35
CA GLN A 131 8.47 -4.87 -4.54
C GLN A 131 9.08 -6.18 -3.96
N PRO A 132 10.38 -6.50 -4.15
CA PRO A 132 10.98 -7.68 -3.52
C PRO A 132 11.25 -7.49 -2.03
N SER A 133 11.39 -6.26 -1.53
CA SER A 133 11.56 -6.01 -0.10
C SER A 133 10.34 -6.50 0.70
N LEU A 134 9.13 -6.25 0.19
CA LEU A 134 7.89 -6.76 0.78
C LEU A 134 7.80 -8.29 0.75
N ILE A 135 8.25 -8.94 -0.34
CA ILE A 135 8.28 -10.41 -0.43
C ILE A 135 9.19 -10.98 0.66
N MET A 136 10.40 -10.40 0.82
CA MET A 136 11.35 -10.83 1.84
C MET A 136 10.82 -10.63 3.25
N LEU A 137 10.19 -9.49 3.54
CA LEU A 137 9.60 -9.21 4.85
C LEU A 137 8.55 -10.26 5.24
N ASN A 138 7.66 -10.61 4.30
CA ASN A 138 6.60 -11.61 4.53
C ASN A 138 7.11 -13.06 4.59
N ARG A 139 8.33 -13.32 4.11
CA ARG A 139 9.03 -14.62 4.30
C ARG A 139 9.68 -14.73 5.69
N TYR A 140 10.20 -13.64 6.23
CA TYR A 140 10.88 -13.62 7.54
C TYR A 140 9.92 -13.61 8.73
N PHE A 141 8.74 -13.02 8.56
CA PHE A 141 7.70 -13.00 9.58
C PHE A 141 6.52 -13.85 9.13
N ASN A 142 5.94 -14.62 10.04
CA ASN A 142 4.66 -15.31 9.86
C ASN A 142 3.66 -14.87 10.93
N LYS A 143 3.95 -15.12 12.22
CA LYS A 143 3.05 -14.72 13.32
C LYS A 143 2.98 -13.20 13.47
N ARG A 144 4.08 -12.49 13.20
CA ARG A 144 4.19 -11.04 13.37
C ARG A 144 4.09 -10.26 12.05
N ARG A 145 3.54 -10.85 10.98
CA ARG A 145 3.40 -10.22 9.65
C ARG A 145 2.71 -8.86 9.67
N PRO A 146 1.54 -8.67 10.32
CA PRO A 146 0.85 -7.38 10.31
C PRO A 146 1.69 -6.28 10.97
N MET A 147 2.37 -6.62 12.08
CA MET A 147 3.25 -5.69 12.78
C MET A 147 4.48 -5.33 11.93
N ALA A 148 5.11 -6.31 11.29
CA ALA A 148 6.28 -6.10 10.43
C ALA A 148 5.94 -5.21 9.22
N ASN A 149 4.84 -5.50 8.53
CA ASN A 149 4.35 -4.69 7.42
C ASN A 149 3.97 -3.27 7.87
N GLY A 150 3.28 -3.14 9.01
CA GLY A 150 2.92 -1.83 9.58
C GLY A 150 4.14 -0.96 9.89
N LEU A 151 5.17 -1.53 10.53
CA LEU A 151 6.42 -0.84 10.80
C LEU A 151 7.14 -0.45 9.50
N ALA A 152 7.28 -1.37 8.53
CA ALA A 152 7.90 -1.05 7.25
C ALA A 152 7.18 0.08 6.51
N ALA A 153 5.85 0.10 6.51
CA ALA A 153 5.05 1.16 5.89
C ALA A 153 5.17 2.51 6.59
N ALA A 154 5.41 2.55 7.90
CA ALA A 154 5.68 3.79 8.63
C ALA A 154 6.97 4.49 8.16
N GLY A 155 7.85 3.78 7.42
CA GLY A 155 9.03 4.38 6.80
C GLY A 155 8.70 5.48 5.79
N SER A 156 7.61 5.34 5.03
CA SER A 156 7.16 6.33 4.04
C SER A 156 6.99 7.73 4.66
N PRO A 157 6.13 7.93 5.66
CA PRO A 157 5.93 9.26 6.23
C PRO A 157 7.13 9.79 7.02
N VAL A 158 7.92 8.92 7.68
CA VAL A 158 9.17 9.32 8.35
C VAL A 158 10.17 9.91 7.34
N PHE A 159 10.35 9.25 6.20
CA PHE A 159 11.24 9.74 5.16
C PHE A 159 10.70 11.01 4.50
N LEU A 160 9.38 11.17 4.37
CA LEU A 160 8.81 12.40 3.85
C LEU A 160 9.13 13.61 4.74
N CYS A 161 9.06 13.44 6.07
CA CYS A 161 9.45 14.46 7.04
C CYS A 161 10.91 14.88 6.95
N ALA A 162 11.80 13.94 6.64
CA ALA A 162 13.23 14.22 6.57
C ALA A 162 13.65 14.73 5.18
N LEU A 163 13.13 14.12 4.11
CA LEU A 163 13.55 14.38 2.74
C LEU A 163 13.03 15.72 2.22
N SER A 164 11.86 16.21 2.67
CA SER A 164 11.36 17.51 2.19
C SER A 164 12.22 18.69 2.65
N PRO A 165 12.53 18.87 3.96
CA PRO A 165 13.45 19.92 4.41
C PRO A 165 14.87 19.72 3.90
N LEU A 166 15.34 18.47 3.82
CA LEU A 166 16.65 18.17 3.24
C LEU A 166 16.70 18.58 1.76
N GLY A 167 15.65 18.29 0.99
CA GLY A 167 15.54 18.71 -0.40
C GLY A 167 15.64 20.23 -0.56
N GLN A 168 14.96 20.98 0.31
CA GLN A 168 15.05 22.44 0.30
C GLN A 168 16.45 22.94 0.69
N LEU A 169 17.09 22.34 1.70
CA LEU A 169 18.46 22.70 2.09
C LEU A 169 19.46 22.42 0.96
N LEU A 170 19.30 21.30 0.27
CA LEU A 170 20.11 20.96 -0.89
C LEU A 170 19.89 21.94 -2.06
N GLN A 171 18.64 22.35 -2.27
CA GLN A 171 18.27 23.36 -3.25
C GLN A 171 18.94 24.70 -2.94
N ASP A 172 18.91 25.16 -1.67
CA ASP A 172 19.45 26.46 -1.27
C ASP A 172 20.97 26.55 -1.41
N HIS A 173 21.70 25.47 -1.07
CA HIS A 173 23.16 25.46 -1.07
C HIS A 173 23.80 24.99 -2.38
N TYR A 174 23.18 24.05 -3.08
CA TYR A 174 23.78 23.37 -4.25
C TYR A 174 22.93 23.46 -5.52
N GLY A 175 21.74 24.09 -5.44
CA GLY A 175 20.76 24.09 -6.53
C GLY A 175 20.20 22.69 -6.84
N TRP A 176 19.35 22.61 -7.86
CA TRP A 176 18.67 21.37 -8.20
C TRP A 176 19.62 20.30 -8.76
N ARG A 177 20.67 20.70 -9.49
CA ARG A 177 21.67 19.78 -10.04
C ARG A 177 22.48 19.10 -8.95
N GLY A 178 23.04 19.88 -8.03
CA GLY A 178 23.77 19.33 -6.88
C GLY A 178 22.85 18.56 -5.92
N GLY A 179 21.61 19.03 -5.74
CA GLY A 179 20.60 18.31 -4.97
C GLY A 179 20.28 16.93 -5.54
N PHE A 180 20.06 16.81 -6.85
CA PHE A 180 19.84 15.52 -7.50
C PHE A 180 21.06 14.61 -7.39
N LEU A 181 22.28 15.13 -7.57
CA LEU A 181 23.51 14.33 -7.40
C LEU A 181 23.59 13.72 -5.98
N ILE A 182 23.34 14.52 -4.94
CA ILE A 182 23.38 14.07 -3.54
C ILE A 182 22.23 13.10 -3.23
N LEU A 183 21.01 13.38 -3.72
CA LEU A 183 19.86 12.47 -3.62
C LEU A 183 20.14 11.13 -4.31
N GLY A 184 20.85 11.12 -5.43
CA GLY A 184 21.33 9.90 -6.09
C GLY A 184 22.30 9.10 -5.23
N GLY A 185 23.20 9.79 -4.50
CA GLY A 185 24.05 9.18 -3.48
C GLY A 185 23.25 8.59 -2.31
N LEU A 186 22.21 9.28 -1.86
CA LEU A 186 21.31 8.76 -0.81
C LEU A 186 20.57 7.50 -1.28
N LEU A 187 20.11 7.47 -2.53
CA LEU A 187 19.47 6.29 -3.13
C LEU A 187 20.41 5.08 -3.26
N LEU A 188 21.75 5.25 -3.28
CA LEU A 188 22.67 4.09 -3.21
C LEU A 188 22.54 3.32 -1.90
N ASN A 189 22.05 3.94 -0.81
CA ASN A 189 21.79 3.23 0.44
C ASN A 189 20.69 2.16 0.29
N CYS A 190 19.84 2.24 -0.74
CA CYS A 190 18.93 1.16 -1.09
C CYS A 190 19.68 -0.12 -1.48
N CYS A 191 20.91 -0.04 -2.00
CA CYS A 191 21.77 -1.20 -2.26
C CYS A 191 22.28 -1.82 -0.95
N VAL A 192 22.64 -1.00 0.03
CA VAL A 192 23.05 -1.47 1.37
C VAL A 192 21.87 -2.18 2.04
N CYS A 193 20.67 -1.60 1.96
CA CYS A 193 19.45 -2.23 2.45
C CYS A 193 19.14 -3.54 1.73
N ALA A 194 19.36 -3.60 0.41
CA ALA A 194 19.24 -4.83 -0.37
C ALA A 194 20.25 -5.91 0.06
N ALA A 195 21.46 -5.53 0.47
CA ALA A 195 22.46 -6.48 0.95
C ALA A 195 22.06 -7.16 2.27
N LEU A 196 21.19 -6.54 3.09
CA LEU A 196 20.63 -7.13 4.30
C LEU A 196 19.64 -8.27 4.00
N MET A 197 19.10 -8.33 2.77
CA MET A 197 18.09 -9.30 2.35
C MET A 197 18.73 -10.67 2.10
N ARG A 198 18.99 -11.42 3.18
CA ARG A 198 19.52 -12.79 3.08
C ARG A 198 18.41 -13.74 2.63
N PRO A 199 18.55 -14.44 1.50
CA PRO A 199 17.57 -15.46 1.11
C PRO A 199 17.53 -16.56 2.17
N LEU A 200 16.34 -17.02 2.53
CA LEU A 200 16.17 -18.20 3.36
C LEU A 200 16.33 -19.41 2.46
N GLU A 201 17.39 -20.18 2.64
CA GLU A 201 17.62 -21.43 1.91
C GLU A 201 16.68 -22.52 2.43
N ALA A 202 16.00 -23.21 1.51
CA ALA A 202 15.27 -24.43 1.85
C ALA A 202 16.28 -25.57 2.05
N PRO A 203 16.08 -26.47 3.04
CA PRO A 203 16.85 -27.69 3.10
C PRO A 203 16.67 -28.42 1.77
N VAL A 204 17.77 -28.74 1.09
CA VAL A 204 17.76 -29.52 -0.16
C VAL A 204 17.09 -30.88 0.15
N PRO A 205 15.90 -31.19 -0.38
CA PRO A 205 15.43 -32.56 -0.37
C PRO A 205 16.34 -33.33 -1.34
N GLY A 206 16.92 -34.44 -0.89
CA GLY A 206 17.80 -35.27 -1.71
C GLY A 206 17.19 -35.57 -3.08
N SER A 207 18.02 -35.46 -4.11
CA SER A 207 17.89 -35.95 -5.50
C SER A 207 16.57 -36.66 -5.88
N GLY A 208 15.47 -35.93 -5.86
CA GLY A 208 14.19 -36.31 -6.42
C GLY A 208 13.78 -35.25 -7.44
N PRO A 209 12.98 -35.60 -8.47
CA PRO A 209 12.52 -34.63 -9.44
C PRO A 209 11.81 -33.48 -8.72
N VAL A 210 12.36 -32.27 -8.84
CA VAL A 210 11.74 -31.04 -8.35
C VAL A 210 10.33 -31.02 -8.95
N PRO A 211 9.25 -31.04 -8.15
CA PRO A 211 7.91 -30.93 -8.72
C PRO A 211 7.86 -29.61 -9.47
N GLN A 212 7.69 -29.69 -10.79
CA GLN A 212 7.50 -28.52 -11.65
C GLN A 212 6.31 -27.75 -11.08
N ARG A 213 6.58 -26.66 -10.37
CA ARG A 213 5.53 -25.78 -9.86
C ARG A 213 4.77 -25.30 -11.10
N PRO A 214 3.45 -25.51 -11.17
CA PRO A 214 2.69 -25.08 -12.34
C PRO A 214 2.91 -23.59 -12.55
N SER A 215 3.18 -23.19 -13.79
CA SER A 215 3.21 -21.79 -14.22
C SER A 215 1.84 -21.16 -13.94
N ARG A 216 1.64 -20.65 -12.72
CA ARG A 216 0.46 -19.87 -12.40
C ARG A 216 0.54 -18.60 -13.22
N ARG A 217 -0.54 -18.28 -13.95
CA ARG A 217 -0.63 -17.05 -14.74
C ARG A 217 -0.31 -15.86 -13.81
N LEU A 218 0.64 -15.02 -14.22
CA LEU A 218 1.08 -13.84 -13.45
C LEU A 218 -0.07 -12.89 -13.13
N LEU A 219 -1.09 -12.87 -14.00
CA LEU A 219 -2.33 -12.14 -13.82
C LEU A 219 -3.49 -13.10 -14.09
N ASP A 220 -4.27 -13.40 -13.05
CA ASP A 220 -5.54 -14.08 -13.21
C ASP A 220 -6.63 -13.04 -13.43
N LEU A 221 -7.04 -12.88 -14.69
CA LEU A 221 -8.12 -11.98 -15.09
C LEU A 221 -9.49 -12.46 -14.63
N SER A 222 -9.61 -13.66 -14.05
CA SER A 222 -10.86 -14.15 -13.46
C SER A 222 -11.39 -13.23 -12.35
N VAL A 223 -10.51 -12.44 -11.73
CA VAL A 223 -10.85 -11.47 -10.68
C VAL A 223 -11.80 -10.38 -11.21
N PHE A 224 -11.73 -9.99 -12.49
CA PHE A 224 -12.65 -9.01 -13.09
C PHE A 224 -14.11 -9.49 -13.17
N ARG A 225 -14.37 -10.79 -12.96
CA ARG A 225 -15.74 -11.31 -12.87
C ARG A 225 -16.39 -11.03 -11.51
N ASP A 226 -15.59 -10.70 -10.49
CA ASP A 226 -16.11 -10.34 -9.18
C ASP A 226 -16.60 -8.88 -9.18
N ARG A 227 -17.90 -8.69 -8.92
CA ARG A 227 -18.53 -7.36 -8.91
C ARG A 227 -17.97 -6.46 -7.81
N GLY A 228 -17.63 -7.02 -6.64
CA GLY A 228 -17.05 -6.28 -5.54
C GLY A 228 -15.65 -5.77 -5.88
N PHE A 229 -14.85 -6.62 -6.53
CA PHE A 229 -13.54 -6.20 -7.05
C PHE A 229 -13.66 -5.10 -8.11
N LEU A 230 -14.58 -5.23 -9.07
CA LEU A 230 -14.73 -4.23 -10.14
C LEU A 230 -15.10 -2.85 -9.57
N ILE A 231 -16.04 -2.79 -8.64
CA ILE A 231 -16.44 -1.56 -7.95
C ILE A 231 -15.25 -0.97 -7.19
N TYR A 232 -14.52 -1.79 -6.43
CA TYR A 232 -13.35 -1.36 -5.69
C TYR A 232 -12.26 -0.83 -6.64
N ALA A 233 -11.97 -1.53 -7.74
CA ALA A 233 -10.94 -1.15 -8.69
C ALA A 233 -11.26 0.18 -9.38
N VAL A 234 -12.53 0.41 -9.74
CA VAL A 234 -12.98 1.70 -10.29
C VAL A 234 -12.85 2.80 -9.23
N ALA A 235 -13.35 2.58 -8.01
CA ALA A 235 -13.25 3.56 -6.93
C ALA A 235 -11.79 3.90 -6.60
N ALA A 236 -10.91 2.89 -6.48
CA ALA A 236 -9.49 3.08 -6.21
C ALA A 236 -8.79 3.85 -7.35
N SER A 237 -9.13 3.58 -8.61
CA SER A 237 -8.58 4.31 -9.75
C SER A 237 -8.99 5.79 -9.74
N ILE A 238 -10.27 6.08 -9.48
CA ILE A 238 -10.77 7.46 -9.35
C ILE A 238 -10.12 8.17 -8.16
N MET A 239 -10.00 7.48 -7.02
CA MET A 239 -9.34 8.02 -5.83
C MET A 239 -7.90 8.43 -6.13
N VAL A 240 -7.14 7.58 -6.82
CA VAL A 240 -5.72 7.83 -7.13
C VAL A 240 -5.52 9.00 -8.11
N LEU A 241 -6.49 9.31 -8.98
CA LEU A 241 -6.43 10.51 -9.82
C LEU A 241 -6.28 11.78 -8.97
N GLY A 242 -7.07 11.91 -7.90
CA GLY A 242 -7.07 13.10 -7.04
C GLY A 242 -6.08 13.05 -5.87
N LEU A 243 -5.91 11.88 -5.24
CA LEU A 243 -5.20 11.71 -3.96
C LEU A 243 -3.74 12.19 -3.98
N PHE A 244 -3.05 12.08 -5.13
CA PHE A 244 -1.64 12.47 -5.25
C PHE A 244 -1.43 13.92 -5.68
N VAL A 245 -2.49 14.61 -6.12
CA VAL A 245 -2.39 15.97 -6.66
C VAL A 245 -2.00 16.99 -5.57
N PRO A 246 -2.70 17.09 -4.42
CA PRO A 246 -2.37 18.11 -3.43
C PRO A 246 -0.94 18.00 -2.86
N PRO A 247 -0.43 16.81 -2.47
CA PRO A 247 0.96 16.69 -1.99
C PRO A 247 2.03 17.11 -3.00
N VAL A 248 1.75 16.99 -4.30
CA VAL A 248 2.67 17.44 -5.35
C VAL A 248 2.68 18.97 -5.46
N PHE A 249 1.51 19.62 -5.36
CA PHE A 249 1.39 21.07 -5.58
C PHE A 249 1.46 21.93 -4.32
N VAL A 250 1.26 21.39 -3.12
CA VAL A 250 1.16 22.19 -1.87
C VAL A 250 2.40 23.05 -1.59
N VAL A 251 3.61 22.54 -1.87
CA VAL A 251 4.86 23.31 -1.70
C VAL A 251 4.93 24.44 -2.71
N SER A 252 4.59 24.17 -3.98
CA SER A 252 4.55 25.19 -5.02
C SER A 252 3.51 26.26 -4.72
N TYR A 253 2.36 25.87 -4.17
CA TYR A 253 1.31 26.79 -3.78
C TYR A 253 1.76 27.74 -2.67
N ALA A 254 2.39 27.21 -1.61
CA ALA A 254 2.93 28.04 -0.55
C ALA A 254 3.99 29.03 -1.06
N LYS A 255 4.90 28.59 -1.94
CA LYS A 255 5.90 29.47 -2.56
C LYS A 255 5.26 30.60 -3.38
N ASP A 256 4.17 30.34 -4.08
CA ASP A 256 3.43 31.38 -4.83
C ASP A 256 2.66 32.37 -3.97
N LEU A 257 2.27 31.97 -2.75
CA LEU A 257 1.75 32.89 -1.75
C LEU A 257 2.85 33.80 -1.15
N GLY A 258 4.12 33.63 -1.56
CA GLY A 258 5.26 34.37 -1.04
C GLY A 258 5.81 33.83 0.28
N VAL A 259 5.41 32.62 0.68
CA VAL A 259 5.94 31.97 1.89
C VAL A 259 7.41 31.59 1.65
N PRO A 260 8.30 31.80 2.65
CA PRO A 260 9.69 31.37 2.54
C PRO A 260 9.82 29.88 2.17
N ASP A 261 10.74 29.59 1.26
CA ASP A 261 10.96 28.25 0.71
C ASP A 261 11.12 27.14 1.78
N THR A 262 11.83 27.44 2.87
CA THR A 262 12.01 26.52 4.01
C THR A 262 10.70 26.22 4.74
N GLN A 263 9.83 27.21 4.90
CA GLN A 263 8.49 27.04 5.49
C GLN A 263 7.56 26.27 4.53
N ALA A 264 7.63 26.55 3.22
CA ALA A 264 6.86 25.81 2.22
C ALA A 264 7.21 24.31 2.23
N ALA A 265 8.49 23.95 2.29
CA ALA A 265 8.94 22.56 2.39
C ALA A 265 8.53 21.90 3.73
N PHE A 266 8.36 22.68 4.79
CA PHE A 266 7.90 22.20 6.09
C PHE A 266 6.44 21.70 6.06
N LEU A 267 5.60 22.15 5.12
CA LEU A 267 4.23 21.65 4.97
C LEU A 267 4.17 20.14 4.72
N LEU A 268 5.03 19.61 3.85
CA LEU A 268 5.14 18.16 3.63
C LEU A 268 5.68 17.42 4.86
N THR A 269 6.45 18.11 5.72
CA THR A 269 6.92 17.57 7.00
C THR A 269 5.77 17.45 7.99
N VAL A 270 4.90 18.47 8.09
CA VAL A 270 3.68 18.42 8.90
C VAL A 270 2.78 17.27 8.43
N LEU A 271 2.54 17.16 7.11
CA LEU A 271 1.75 16.08 6.52
C LEU A 271 2.32 14.70 6.89
N GLY A 272 3.61 14.50 6.66
CA GLY A 272 4.30 13.25 7.02
C GLY A 272 4.21 12.95 8.51
N PHE A 273 4.42 13.95 9.37
CA PHE A 273 4.44 13.75 10.82
C PHE A 273 3.08 13.27 11.33
N ILE A 274 1.99 13.82 10.80
CA ILE A 274 0.64 13.39 11.16
C ILE A 274 0.32 12.00 10.60
N ASP A 275 0.75 11.67 9.37
CA ASP A 275 0.58 10.33 8.77
C ASP A 275 1.28 9.23 9.60
N ILE A 276 2.45 9.52 10.21
CA ILE A 276 3.17 8.58 11.10
C ILE A 276 2.23 8.02 12.20
N PHE A 277 1.37 8.86 12.77
CA PHE A 277 0.46 8.46 13.84
C PHE A 277 -0.91 8.01 13.30
N ALA A 278 -1.42 8.67 12.26
CA ALA A 278 -2.74 8.38 11.72
C ALA A 278 -2.84 6.97 11.15
N ARG A 279 -1.82 6.51 10.41
CA ARG A 279 -1.84 5.23 9.72
C ARG A 279 -1.84 4.01 10.66
N PRO A 280 -0.95 3.91 11.67
CA PRO A 280 -1.05 2.83 12.67
C PRO A 280 -2.35 2.87 13.47
N THR A 281 -2.82 4.07 13.82
CA THR A 281 -4.07 4.25 14.58
C THR A 281 -5.27 3.73 13.79
N ALA A 282 -5.38 4.07 12.50
CA ALA A 282 -6.42 3.58 11.62
C ALA A 282 -6.36 2.04 11.45
N GLY A 283 -5.16 1.48 11.26
CA GLY A 283 -4.97 0.03 11.18
C GLY A 283 -5.39 -0.69 12.47
N PHE A 284 -5.07 -0.12 13.64
CA PHE A 284 -5.48 -0.67 14.93
C PHE A 284 -7.01 -0.63 15.12
N ILE A 285 -7.64 0.52 14.81
CA ILE A 285 -9.10 0.69 14.91
C ILE A 285 -9.82 -0.35 14.06
N THR A 286 -9.36 -0.59 12.84
CA THR A 286 -10.00 -1.52 11.90
C THR A 286 -9.79 -2.98 12.28
N GLY A 287 -8.65 -3.27 12.93
CA GLY A 287 -8.37 -4.59 13.51
C GLY A 287 -9.28 -5.00 14.69
N LEU A 288 -10.02 -4.06 15.29
CA LEU A 288 -10.96 -4.37 16.37
C LEU A 288 -12.10 -5.26 15.85
N LYS A 289 -12.43 -6.33 16.59
CA LYS A 289 -13.47 -7.31 16.21
C LYS A 289 -14.83 -6.68 15.87
N LYS A 290 -15.18 -5.57 16.53
CA LYS A 290 -16.44 -4.84 16.31
C LYS A 290 -16.44 -3.98 15.03
N VAL A 291 -15.26 -3.50 14.61
CA VAL A 291 -15.11 -2.56 13.49
C VAL A 291 -14.78 -3.28 12.18
N ARG A 292 -14.06 -4.41 12.25
CA ARG A 292 -13.63 -5.20 11.09
C ARG A 292 -14.75 -5.49 10.05
N PRO A 293 -15.99 -5.86 10.44
CA PRO A 293 -17.09 -6.06 9.48
C PRO A 293 -17.48 -4.78 8.72
N TYR A 294 -17.19 -3.62 9.28
CA TYR A 294 -17.51 -2.29 8.73
C TYR A 294 -16.29 -1.60 8.08
N SER A 295 -15.20 -2.32 7.84
CA SER A 295 -13.95 -1.80 7.24
C SER A 295 -14.18 -1.07 5.91
N VAL A 296 -15.10 -1.54 5.07
CA VAL A 296 -15.46 -0.89 3.79
C VAL A 296 -16.09 0.50 4.02
N TYR A 297 -16.95 0.64 5.03
CA TYR A 297 -17.58 1.92 5.38
C TYR A 297 -16.57 2.87 6.00
N LEU A 298 -15.66 2.37 6.83
CA LEU A 298 -14.57 3.16 7.40
C LEU A 298 -13.63 3.68 6.31
N PHE A 299 -13.33 2.87 5.30
CA PHE A 299 -12.54 3.29 4.15
C PHE A 299 -13.27 4.34 3.30
N SER A 300 -14.57 4.15 3.09
CA SER A 300 -15.42 5.15 2.43
C SER A 300 -15.42 6.48 3.19
N PHE A 301 -15.59 6.45 4.51
CA PHE A 301 -15.49 7.63 5.36
C PHE A 301 -14.11 8.31 5.25
N SER A 302 -13.03 7.52 5.18
CA SER A 302 -11.66 8.05 5.04
C SER A 302 -11.47 8.78 3.73
N MET A 303 -11.98 8.23 2.62
CA MET A 303 -11.96 8.90 1.31
C MET A 303 -12.85 10.15 1.32
N PHE A 304 -14.06 10.08 1.89
CA PHE A 304 -14.93 11.24 2.05
C PHE A 304 -14.24 12.36 2.82
N PHE A 305 -13.64 12.04 3.96
CA PHE A 305 -12.92 12.99 4.80
C PHE A 305 -11.71 13.58 4.07
N ASN A 306 -10.98 12.78 3.28
CA ASN A 306 -9.88 13.26 2.46
C ASN A 306 -10.36 14.26 1.38
N GLY A 307 -11.34 13.88 0.56
CA GLY A 307 -11.86 14.78 -0.48
C GLY A 307 -12.55 16.03 0.08
N PHE A 308 -13.20 15.94 1.24
CA PHE A 308 -13.72 17.12 1.94
C PHE A 308 -12.59 18.04 2.46
N THR A 309 -11.48 17.47 2.90
CA THR A 309 -10.30 18.24 3.30
C THR A 309 -9.69 18.96 2.08
N ASP A 310 -9.67 18.34 0.91
CA ASP A 310 -9.20 18.99 -0.32
C ASP A 310 -10.11 20.16 -0.74
N LEU A 311 -11.44 19.97 -0.67
CA LEU A 311 -12.40 21.06 -0.95
C LEU A 311 -12.25 22.23 0.02
N THR A 312 -12.13 21.95 1.32
CA THR A 312 -11.95 23.01 2.32
C THR A 312 -10.56 23.64 2.25
N GLY A 313 -9.52 22.86 1.92
CA GLY A 313 -8.17 23.33 1.65
C GLY A 313 -8.07 24.27 0.45
N SER A 314 -8.97 24.14 -0.54
CA SER A 314 -9.01 25.05 -1.69
C SER A 314 -9.27 26.52 -1.32
N THR A 315 -9.82 26.79 -0.12
CA THR A 315 -10.06 28.17 0.34
C THR A 315 -8.92 28.74 1.16
N ALA A 316 -7.90 27.94 1.50
CA ALA A 316 -6.73 28.41 2.23
C ALA A 316 -5.91 29.37 1.36
N SER A 317 -5.76 30.62 1.82
CA SER A 317 -5.02 31.68 1.12
C SER A 317 -3.77 32.15 1.86
N ASP A 318 -3.49 31.56 3.02
CA ASP A 318 -2.39 31.90 3.91
C ASP A 318 -1.64 30.64 4.37
N TYR A 319 -0.44 30.83 4.90
CA TYR A 319 0.37 29.72 5.43
C TYR A 319 -0.33 28.97 6.57
N GLY A 320 -1.06 29.68 7.45
CA GLY A 320 -1.81 29.07 8.54
C GLY A 320 -2.89 28.11 8.02
N GLY A 321 -3.67 28.54 7.03
CA GLY A 321 -4.63 27.69 6.33
C GLY A 321 -3.99 26.45 5.71
N LEU A 322 -2.83 26.57 5.08
CA LEU A 322 -2.10 25.44 4.50
C LEU A 322 -1.57 24.45 5.54
N VAL A 323 -1.13 24.93 6.71
CA VAL A 323 -0.73 24.06 7.82
C VAL A 323 -1.93 23.25 8.32
N VAL A 324 -3.08 23.90 8.52
CA VAL A 324 -4.33 23.23 8.94
C VAL A 324 -4.75 22.19 7.92
N PHE A 325 -4.69 22.53 6.62
CA PHE A 325 -4.92 21.60 5.53
C PHE A 325 -3.98 20.37 5.62
N CYS A 326 -2.67 20.57 5.76
CA CYS A 326 -1.71 19.47 5.86
C CYS A 326 -1.95 18.56 7.06
N ILE A 327 -2.44 19.09 8.18
CA ILE A 327 -2.79 18.28 9.36
C ILE A 327 -3.97 17.36 9.02
N PHE A 328 -5.10 17.91 8.58
CA PHE A 328 -6.29 17.09 8.27
C PHE A 328 -6.06 16.16 7.07
N PHE A 329 -5.30 16.61 6.08
CA PHE A 329 -4.91 15.80 4.94
C PHE A 329 -4.02 14.65 5.40
N GLY A 330 -3.04 14.89 6.28
CA GLY A 330 -2.18 13.85 6.85
C GLY A 330 -2.97 12.76 7.59
N ILE A 331 -4.01 13.14 8.36
CA ILE A 331 -4.89 12.18 9.05
C ILE A 331 -5.64 11.33 8.03
N SER A 332 -6.37 11.97 7.13
CA SER A 332 -7.21 11.28 6.14
C SER A 332 -6.40 10.44 5.16
N TYR A 333 -5.24 10.94 4.70
CA TYR A 333 -4.29 10.23 3.85
C TYR A 333 -3.72 8.98 4.53
N GLY A 334 -3.37 9.09 5.83
CA GLY A 334 -2.92 7.96 6.63
C GLY A 334 -4.01 6.89 6.81
N MET A 335 -5.26 7.31 7.01
CA MET A 335 -6.42 6.40 7.08
C MET A 335 -6.63 5.67 5.74
N VAL A 336 -6.71 6.39 4.63
CA VAL A 336 -6.85 5.82 3.27
C VAL A 336 -5.74 4.80 3.01
N GLY A 337 -4.49 5.16 3.28
CA GLY A 337 -3.34 4.30 3.03
C GLY A 337 -3.25 3.06 3.94
N ALA A 338 -3.84 3.08 5.14
CA ALA A 338 -3.95 1.90 6.01
C ALA A 338 -5.02 0.94 5.51
N LEU A 339 -6.19 1.48 5.13
CA LEU A 339 -7.39 0.73 4.85
C LEU A 339 -7.46 0.15 3.44
N GLN A 340 -6.79 0.78 2.46
CA GLN A 340 -6.85 0.40 1.05
C GLN A 340 -6.61 -1.11 0.85
N PHE A 341 -5.49 -1.64 1.34
CA PHE A 341 -5.14 -3.06 1.16
C PHE A 341 -5.96 -4.00 2.06
N GLU A 342 -6.42 -3.53 3.21
CA GLU A 342 -7.27 -4.32 4.12
C GLU A 342 -8.64 -4.56 3.50
N VAL A 343 -9.27 -3.51 2.95
CA VAL A 343 -10.56 -3.59 2.28
C VAL A 343 -10.48 -4.45 1.02
N LEU A 344 -9.40 -4.33 0.24
CA LEU A 344 -9.18 -5.21 -0.91
C LEU A 344 -9.14 -6.69 -0.49
N MET A 345 -8.45 -6.99 0.63
CA MET A 345 -8.39 -8.35 1.18
C MET A 345 -9.76 -8.83 1.66
N ALA A 346 -10.55 -7.96 2.29
CA ALA A 346 -11.90 -8.28 2.76
C ALA A 346 -12.88 -8.58 1.61
N ILE A 347 -12.74 -7.89 0.47
CA ILE A 347 -13.61 -8.07 -0.71
C ILE A 347 -13.25 -9.34 -1.48
N VAL A 348 -11.96 -9.52 -1.80
CA VAL A 348 -11.49 -10.58 -2.71
C VAL A 348 -11.20 -11.90 -1.99
N GLY A 349 -10.93 -11.84 -0.69
CA GLY A 349 -10.47 -12.99 0.10
C GLY A 349 -9.00 -13.35 -0.15
N THR A 350 -8.45 -14.21 0.70
CA THR A 350 -7.01 -14.51 0.74
C THR A 350 -6.49 -15.18 -0.53
N GLN A 351 -7.23 -16.14 -1.10
CA GLN A 351 -6.75 -16.95 -2.23
C GLN A 351 -6.51 -16.14 -3.52
N LYS A 352 -7.34 -15.11 -3.79
CA LYS A 352 -7.25 -14.29 -5.00
C LYS A 352 -6.54 -12.95 -4.77
N PHE A 353 -6.16 -12.64 -3.53
CA PHE A 353 -5.59 -11.35 -3.11
C PHE A 353 -4.35 -10.95 -3.93
N SER A 354 -3.42 -11.90 -4.14
CA SER A 354 -2.16 -11.63 -4.86
C SER A 354 -2.36 -11.23 -6.33
N SER A 355 -3.38 -11.79 -7.00
CA SER A 355 -3.72 -11.41 -8.38
C SER A 355 -4.45 -10.06 -8.41
N ALA A 356 -5.41 -9.89 -7.50
CA ALA A 356 -6.23 -8.68 -7.40
C ALA A 356 -5.39 -7.43 -7.10
N ILE A 357 -4.42 -7.53 -6.19
CA ILE A 357 -3.55 -6.41 -5.85
C ILE A 357 -2.65 -5.99 -7.01
N GLY A 358 -2.16 -6.95 -7.81
CA GLY A 358 -1.38 -6.65 -9.01
C GLY A 358 -2.19 -5.90 -10.06
N LEU A 359 -3.44 -6.33 -10.30
CA LEU A 359 -4.36 -5.66 -11.23
C LEU A 359 -4.76 -4.26 -10.74
N VAL A 360 -5.07 -4.10 -9.45
CA VAL A 360 -5.40 -2.79 -8.87
C VAL A 360 -4.22 -1.83 -9.00
N LEU A 361 -3.01 -2.25 -8.66
CA LEU A 361 -1.82 -1.39 -8.78
C LEU A 361 -1.52 -0.99 -10.23
N LEU A 362 -1.78 -1.86 -11.21
CA LEU A 362 -1.67 -1.50 -12.63
C LEU A 362 -2.68 -0.42 -13.04
N LEU A 363 -3.92 -0.51 -12.55
CA LEU A 363 -4.94 0.53 -12.81
C LEU A 363 -4.60 1.84 -12.08
N GLU A 364 -4.14 1.76 -10.84
CA GLU A 364 -3.65 2.91 -10.07
C GLU A 364 -2.43 3.57 -10.73
N ALA A 365 -1.55 2.80 -11.38
CA ALA A 365 -0.41 3.33 -12.12
C ALA A 365 -0.86 4.23 -13.30
N ILE A 366 -1.93 3.86 -13.99
CA ILE A 366 -2.50 4.68 -15.08
C ILE A 366 -3.13 5.95 -14.51
N ALA A 367 -3.88 5.84 -13.40
CA ALA A 367 -4.49 6.98 -12.74
C ALA A 367 -3.44 7.99 -12.24
N VAL A 368 -2.41 7.53 -11.53
CA VAL A 368 -1.37 8.43 -10.98
C VAL A 368 -0.51 9.08 -12.08
N LEU A 369 -0.40 8.44 -13.24
CA LEU A 369 0.28 9.02 -14.40
C LEU A 369 -0.46 10.26 -14.94
N ILE A 370 -1.79 10.28 -14.81
CA ILE A 370 -2.66 11.33 -15.36
C ILE A 370 -2.96 12.44 -14.33
N GLY A 371 -3.16 12.08 -13.06
CA GLY A 371 -3.67 12.99 -12.02
C GLY A 371 -2.88 14.29 -11.84
N PRO A 372 -1.61 14.25 -11.38
CA PRO A 372 -0.81 15.47 -11.21
C PRO A 372 -0.65 16.32 -12.48
N PRO A 373 -0.37 15.77 -13.68
CA PRO A 373 -0.35 16.55 -14.92
C PRO A 373 -1.69 17.19 -15.27
N SER A 374 -2.82 16.52 -15.04
CA SER A 374 -4.14 17.12 -15.29
C SER A 374 -4.40 18.32 -14.37
N GLY A 375 -4.04 18.20 -13.09
CA GLY A 375 -4.06 19.31 -12.13
C GLY A 375 -3.12 20.45 -12.51
N GLY A 376 -1.89 20.12 -12.94
CA GLY A 376 -0.92 21.11 -13.41
C GLY A 376 -1.39 21.85 -14.66
N LYS A 377 -2.03 21.16 -15.61
CA LYS A 377 -2.57 21.77 -16.83
C LYS A 377 -3.73 22.71 -16.52
N LEU A 378 -4.58 22.35 -15.56
CA LEU A 378 -5.64 23.22 -15.07
C LEU A 378 -5.06 24.48 -14.40
N LEU A 379 -3.98 24.33 -13.63
CA LEU A 379 -3.27 25.43 -13.01
C LEU A 379 -2.58 26.34 -14.04
N ASP A 380 -1.94 25.77 -15.05
CA ASP A 380 -1.31 26.52 -16.14
C ASP A 380 -2.34 27.36 -16.93
N ALA A 381 -3.56 26.85 -17.10
CA ALA A 381 -4.62 27.54 -17.83
C ALA A 381 -5.36 28.61 -17.01
N THR A 382 -5.52 28.38 -15.70
CA THR A 382 -6.33 29.26 -14.84
C THR A 382 -5.51 30.18 -13.95
N HIS A 383 -4.25 29.82 -13.66
CA HIS A 383 -3.38 30.44 -12.66
C HIS A 383 -3.96 30.48 -11.24
N VAL A 384 -4.98 29.65 -10.94
CA VAL A 384 -5.66 29.61 -9.65
C VAL A 384 -5.56 28.20 -9.05
N TYR A 385 -4.83 28.07 -7.95
CA TYR A 385 -4.66 26.80 -7.23
C TYR A 385 -5.97 26.21 -6.71
N GLN A 386 -6.96 27.04 -6.39
CA GLN A 386 -8.25 26.59 -5.86
C GLN A 386 -8.90 25.52 -6.75
N TYR A 387 -8.83 25.68 -8.07
CA TYR A 387 -9.41 24.71 -9.01
C TYR A 387 -8.70 23.36 -8.99
N VAL A 388 -7.40 23.33 -8.71
CA VAL A 388 -6.61 22.08 -8.60
C VAL A 388 -7.08 21.27 -7.40
N PHE A 389 -7.28 21.94 -6.26
CA PHE A 389 -7.75 21.30 -5.02
C PHE A 389 -9.23 20.90 -5.12
N ILE A 390 -10.06 21.70 -5.82
CA ILE A 390 -11.45 21.35 -6.11
C ILE A 390 -11.53 20.10 -6.99
N LEU A 391 -10.70 20.02 -8.04
CA LEU A 391 -10.63 18.83 -8.91
C LEU A 391 -10.26 17.59 -8.11
N ALA A 392 -9.16 17.66 -7.34
CA ALA A 392 -8.70 16.54 -6.50
C ALA A 392 -9.78 16.09 -5.49
N GLY A 393 -10.40 17.05 -4.79
CA GLY A 393 -11.46 16.77 -3.83
C GLY A 393 -12.71 16.16 -4.47
N ALA A 394 -13.12 16.66 -5.64
CA ALA A 394 -14.25 16.12 -6.39
C ALA A 394 -14.01 14.66 -6.85
N GLU A 395 -12.81 14.35 -7.33
CA GLU A 395 -12.42 13.00 -7.72
C GLU A 395 -12.46 12.03 -6.53
N VAL A 396 -11.84 12.38 -5.40
CA VAL A 396 -11.81 11.52 -4.21
C VAL A 396 -13.20 11.37 -3.58
N LEU A 397 -14.02 12.42 -3.55
CA LEU A 397 -15.42 12.33 -3.09
C LEU A 397 -16.27 11.44 -4.00
N THR A 398 -16.05 11.51 -5.32
CA THR A 398 -16.70 10.63 -6.29
C THR A 398 -16.31 9.17 -6.03
N ALA A 399 -15.03 8.91 -5.79
CA ALA A 399 -14.56 7.56 -5.43
C ALA A 399 -15.23 7.02 -4.16
N SER A 400 -15.37 7.86 -3.13
CA SER A 400 -16.11 7.52 -1.91
C SER A 400 -17.57 7.16 -2.21
N LEU A 401 -18.25 8.00 -3.00
CA LEU A 401 -19.65 7.76 -3.36
C LEU A 401 -19.83 6.47 -4.16
N VAL A 402 -18.94 6.20 -5.13
CA VAL A 402 -18.94 4.95 -5.92
C VAL A 402 -18.78 3.74 -5.00
N LEU A 403 -17.87 3.80 -4.03
CA LEU A 403 -17.66 2.67 -3.12
C LEU A 403 -18.86 2.45 -2.19
N VAL A 404 -19.44 3.52 -1.63
CA VAL A 404 -20.63 3.43 -0.76
C VAL A 404 -21.84 2.88 -1.53
N LEU A 405 -22.15 3.44 -2.70
CA LEU A 405 -23.26 3.00 -3.53
C LEU A 405 -23.05 1.58 -4.02
N GLY A 406 -21.84 1.25 -4.48
CA GLY A 406 -21.50 -0.09 -4.94
C GLY A 406 -21.62 -1.12 -3.83
N ASN A 407 -21.21 -0.78 -2.60
CA ASN A 407 -21.37 -1.64 -1.44
C ASN A 407 -22.85 -1.80 -1.06
N PHE A 408 -23.64 -0.71 -1.04
CA PHE A 408 -25.08 -0.77 -0.75
C PHE A 408 -25.85 -1.63 -1.78
N LEU A 409 -25.57 -1.46 -3.07
CA LEU A 409 -26.24 -2.19 -4.16
C LEU A 409 -25.81 -3.66 -4.25
N CYS A 410 -24.55 -3.99 -3.94
CA CYS A 410 -24.04 -5.36 -3.97
C CYS A 410 -24.32 -6.14 -2.67
N ILE A 411 -24.29 -5.48 -1.50
CA ILE A 411 -24.64 -6.12 -0.23
C ILE A 411 -26.12 -6.45 -0.21
N ARG A 412 -27.03 -5.63 -0.75
CA ARG A 412 -28.47 -5.91 -0.74
C ARG A 412 -28.86 -7.20 -1.50
N LYS A 413 -27.97 -7.74 -2.35
CA LYS A 413 -28.15 -9.04 -3.02
C LYS A 413 -27.61 -10.25 -2.24
N ARG A 414 -26.71 -10.07 -1.26
CA ARG A 414 -26.25 -11.17 -0.39
C ARG A 414 -27.26 -11.65 0.67
N PRO A 415 -28.16 -10.84 1.28
CA PRO A 415 -29.13 -11.35 2.23
C PRO A 415 -30.18 -12.24 1.56
N GLU A 416 -30.52 -12.04 0.28
CA GLU A 416 -31.46 -12.92 -0.44
C GLU A 416 -30.87 -14.33 -0.64
N VAL A 417 -29.57 -14.43 -0.97
CA VAL A 417 -28.90 -15.73 -1.16
C VAL A 417 -28.63 -16.43 0.17
N VAL A 418 -28.25 -15.68 1.21
CA VAL A 418 -28.04 -16.24 2.55
C VAL A 418 -29.38 -16.65 3.20
N ALA A 419 -30.46 -15.90 2.97
CA ALA A 419 -31.81 -16.29 3.40
C ALA A 419 -32.30 -17.54 2.65
N ALA A 420 -32.09 -17.63 1.33
CA ALA A 420 -32.46 -18.81 0.54
C ALA A 420 -31.69 -20.08 0.97
N VAL A 421 -30.39 -19.96 1.28
CA VAL A 421 -29.57 -21.08 1.75
C VAL A 421 -29.92 -21.46 3.20
N ALA A 422 -30.25 -20.48 4.06
CA ALA A 422 -30.73 -20.74 5.41
C ALA A 422 -32.11 -21.44 5.42
N GLU A 423 -33.02 -21.04 4.51
CA GLU A 423 -34.31 -21.72 4.32
C GLU A 423 -34.13 -23.16 3.79
N GLU A 424 -33.15 -23.42 2.92
CA GLU A 424 -32.82 -24.78 2.46
C GLU A 424 -32.20 -25.66 3.57
N GLU A 425 -31.32 -25.11 4.42
CA GLU A 425 -30.73 -25.83 5.56
C GLU A 425 -31.75 -26.12 6.66
N GLU A 426 -32.69 -25.19 6.91
CA GLU A 426 -33.77 -25.34 7.88
C GLU A 426 -34.83 -26.35 7.41
N GLN A 427 -35.08 -26.44 6.11
CA GLN A 427 -35.92 -27.49 5.52
C GLN A 427 -35.27 -28.88 5.56
N ARG A 428 -33.93 -28.97 5.46
CA ARG A 428 -33.18 -30.24 5.61
C ARG A 428 -33.14 -30.78 7.04
N HIS A 429 -33.27 -29.93 8.05
CA HIS A 429 -33.17 -30.30 9.46
C HIS A 429 -34.51 -30.58 10.14
N LYS A 430 -35.65 -30.50 9.44
CA LYS A 430 -36.92 -30.97 9.98
C LYS A 430 -36.95 -32.50 9.99
N PRO A 431 -37.08 -33.16 11.16
CA PRO A 431 -37.27 -34.60 11.19
C PRO A 431 -38.59 -34.98 10.52
N PRO A 432 -38.68 -36.14 9.83
CA PRO A 432 -39.92 -36.60 9.23
C PRO A 432 -41.01 -36.73 10.29
N ALA A 433 -42.23 -36.31 9.95
CA ALA A 433 -43.34 -36.08 10.88
C ALA A 433 -43.92 -37.34 11.58
N ASP A 434 -43.28 -38.51 11.46
CA ASP A 434 -43.79 -39.77 11.99
C ASP A 434 -42.70 -40.53 12.77
N VAL A 435 -42.31 -40.04 13.94
CA VAL A 435 -41.68 -40.89 14.97
C VAL A 435 -42.17 -40.47 16.36
N ARG A 436 -43.23 -41.13 16.86
CA ARG A 436 -43.59 -41.11 18.28
C ARG A 436 -42.67 -42.06 19.03
N VAL A 437 -41.75 -41.54 19.83
CA VAL A 437 -40.90 -42.33 20.74
C VAL A 437 -41.61 -42.45 22.09
N ASP A 438 -41.88 -43.68 22.52
CA ASP A 438 -42.61 -44.01 23.75
C ASP A 438 -41.69 -43.85 24.98
N SER A 439 -42.10 -43.03 25.96
CA SER A 439 -41.23 -42.49 27.02
C SER A 439 -40.89 -43.47 28.15
N ARG A 440 -41.20 -44.77 27.99
CA ARG A 440 -41.02 -45.78 29.05
C ARG A 440 -39.69 -46.54 29.03
N GLU A 441 -38.94 -46.54 27.92
CA GLU A 441 -37.64 -47.25 27.86
C GLU A 441 -36.47 -46.46 28.45
N VAL A 442 -36.55 -45.12 28.46
CA VAL A 442 -35.42 -44.26 28.88
C VAL A 442 -35.23 -44.24 30.40
N GLU A 443 -36.30 -44.38 31.17
CA GLU A 443 -36.21 -44.39 32.64
C GLU A 443 -35.59 -45.68 33.22
N HIS A 444 -35.64 -46.79 32.48
CA HIS A 444 -35.09 -48.06 32.96
C HIS A 444 -33.57 -48.15 32.83
N PHE A 445 -32.96 -47.35 31.94
CA PHE A 445 -31.50 -47.30 31.73
C PHE A 445 -30.77 -46.42 32.74
N LEU A 446 -31.42 -45.42 33.34
CA LEU A 446 -30.77 -44.44 34.23
C LEU A 446 -30.67 -44.86 35.70
N LYS A 447 -31.29 -45.98 36.10
CA LYS A 447 -31.33 -46.43 37.51
C LYS A 447 -30.33 -47.52 37.90
N ALA A 448 -29.48 -47.98 36.99
CA ALA A 448 -28.57 -49.09 37.26
C ALA A 448 -27.10 -48.67 37.13
N GLU A 449 -26.57 -47.94 38.12
CA GLU A 449 -25.14 -47.98 38.50
C GLU A 449 -24.89 -47.19 39.80
N PRO A 450 -24.46 -47.83 40.91
CA PRO A 450 -23.96 -47.12 42.09
C PRO A 450 -22.42 -47.15 42.18
N GLU A 451 -21.88 -46.07 42.75
CA GLU A 451 -20.46 -45.76 43.00
C GLU A 451 -19.69 -46.84 43.78
N LYS A 452 -18.38 -46.98 43.49
CA LYS A 452 -17.39 -47.38 44.51
C LYS A 452 -16.05 -46.65 44.37
N ASN A 453 -15.62 -46.18 45.55
CA ASN A 453 -14.47 -45.35 45.90
C ASN A 453 -13.10 -45.80 45.36
N GLY A 454 -12.21 -44.81 45.24
CA GLY A 454 -10.80 -44.99 44.92
C GLY A 454 -9.98 -45.63 46.04
N GLU A 455 -9.10 -46.53 45.64
CA GLU A 455 -7.89 -46.94 46.34
C GLU A 455 -6.78 -47.16 45.29
N VAL A 456 -5.63 -46.54 45.53
CA VAL A 456 -4.41 -46.69 44.73
C VAL A 456 -3.68 -47.93 45.24
N ILE A 457 -3.52 -48.96 44.41
CA ILE A 457 -2.62 -50.09 44.70
C ILE A 457 -1.80 -50.46 43.45
N HIS A 458 -0.51 -50.63 43.70
CA HIS A 458 0.64 -50.98 42.87
C HIS A 458 0.44 -51.92 41.67
N THR A 459 1.16 -51.63 40.58
CA THR A 459 1.59 -52.61 39.56
C THR A 459 2.58 -53.62 40.15
N PRO A 460 2.61 -54.88 39.67
CA PRO A 460 3.64 -55.24 38.67
C PRO A 460 3.27 -56.38 37.67
N GLU A 461 4.14 -56.53 36.66
CA GLU A 461 4.44 -57.75 35.85
C GLU A 461 3.42 -58.22 34.79
N THR A 462 3.66 -57.98 33.49
CA THR A 462 4.48 -58.74 32.50
C THR A 462 3.83 -59.98 31.88
N SER A 463 3.84 -59.97 30.55
CA SER A 463 3.98 -61.11 29.60
C SER A 463 2.87 -62.17 29.54
N VAL A 464 2.15 -62.20 28.40
CA VAL A 464 2.41 -63.15 27.28
C VAL A 464 2.22 -62.39 25.97
#